data_AF-A0A1L7XUH4-F1
#
_entry.id   AF-A0A1L7XUH4-F1
#
_cell.length_a   1.000
_cell.length_b   1.000
_cell.length_c   1.000
_cell.angle_alpha   90.00
_cell.angle_beta   90.00
_cell.angle_gamma   90.00
#
_symmetry.space_group_name_H-M   'P 1'
#
loop_
_entity.id
_entity.type
_entity.pdbx_description
1 polymer ?
#
loop_
_entity_poly.entity_id
_entity_poly.type
_entity_poly.pdbx_seq_one_letter_code
_entity_poly.pdbx_strand_id
1 'polypeptide(L)'
;MSGPRYPAIPPEKLTPEQRVFHNDMTEKIRNGFGSSFTLQGKDGGLLGPLSIMMYTPEYSKHTMRLNNEVLNLPALEPAVTEVAILATQGHYTGSFGGFLIYSHSRIAVGKELLTEEQMRKITQGEKPADLGEKEGVAFDLAIRLVKGGKPLE
;
A
#
# COMPACT_ATOMS: atom_id res chain seq x y z
N MET A 1 -2.92 -22.73 -11.79
CA MET A 1 -2.93 -21.84 -10.61
C MET A 1 -4.38 -21.64 -10.20
N SER A 2 -4.76 -22.00 -8.97
CA SER A 2 -6.06 -21.59 -8.43
C SER A 2 -6.09 -20.06 -8.36
N GLY A 3 -7.22 -19.43 -8.71
CA GLY A 3 -7.39 -17.98 -8.62
C GLY A 3 -7.20 -17.45 -7.19
N PRO A 4 -7.26 -16.12 -7.00
CA PRO A 4 -7.19 -15.54 -5.66
C PRO A 4 -8.28 -16.12 -4.76
N ARG A 5 -7.98 -16.30 -3.46
CA ARG A 5 -8.92 -16.84 -2.47
C ARG A 5 -10.26 -16.09 -2.45
N TYR A 6 -10.20 -14.77 -2.68
CA TYR A 6 -11.36 -13.90 -2.85
C TYR A 6 -11.34 -13.32 -4.27
N PRO A 7 -12.12 -13.89 -5.21
CA PRO A 7 -12.15 -13.41 -6.58
C PRO A 7 -12.74 -12.00 -6.68
N ALA A 8 -12.32 -11.25 -7.69
CA ALA A 8 -12.96 -9.99 -8.04
C ALA A 8 -14.44 -10.24 -8.40
N ILE A 9 -15.32 -9.37 -7.91
CA ILE A 9 -16.76 -9.45 -8.18
C ILE A 9 -17.05 -8.48 -9.33
N PRO A 10 -17.59 -8.95 -10.46
CA PRO A 10 -17.85 -8.09 -11.60
C PRO A 10 -19.07 -7.18 -11.34
N PRO A 11 -19.15 -5.98 -11.95
CA PRO A 11 -20.14 -4.94 -11.64
C PRO A 11 -21.61 -5.37 -11.70
N GLU A 12 -21.93 -6.34 -12.55
CA GLU A 12 -23.27 -6.90 -12.74
C GLU A 12 -23.71 -7.83 -11.60
N LYS A 13 -22.77 -8.29 -10.77
CA LYS A 13 -23.04 -9.18 -9.62
C LYS A 13 -22.98 -8.47 -8.26
N LEU A 14 -22.74 -7.16 -8.24
CA LEU A 14 -22.60 -6.40 -7.00
C LEU A 14 -23.96 -6.25 -6.29
N THR A 15 -23.95 -6.49 -4.98
CA THR A 15 -25.05 -6.06 -4.10
C THR A 15 -25.13 -4.53 -4.06
N PRO A 16 -26.23 -3.94 -3.56
CA PRO A 16 -26.33 -2.49 -3.40
C PRO A 16 -25.17 -1.87 -2.59
N GLU A 17 -24.78 -2.49 -1.48
CA GLU A 17 -23.71 -2.01 -0.59
C GLU A 17 -22.34 -2.10 -1.27
N GLN A 18 -22.09 -3.22 -1.96
CA GLN A 18 -20.88 -3.42 -2.75
C GLN A 18 -20.76 -2.40 -3.88
N ARG A 19 -21.88 -2.04 -4.52
CA ARG A 19 -21.92 -1.07 -5.60
C ARG A 19 -21.50 0.32 -5.14
N VAL A 20 -21.88 0.73 -3.93
CA VAL A 20 -21.46 2.02 -3.35
C VAL A 20 -19.94 2.08 -3.20
N PHE A 21 -19.34 1.06 -2.58
CA PHE A 21 -17.88 1.01 -2.41
C PHE A 21 -17.15 0.88 -3.75
N HIS A 22 -17.69 0.07 -4.68
CA HIS A 22 -17.14 -0.08 -6.03
C HIS A 22 -17.09 1.23 -6.80
N ASN A 23 -18.18 2.00 -6.77
CA ASN A 23 -18.26 3.29 -7.45
C ASN A 23 -17.27 4.30 -6.87
N ASP A 24 -17.19 4.40 -5.54
CA ASP A 24 -16.22 5.27 -4.83
C ASP A 24 -14.78 4.92 -5.23
N MET A 25 -14.43 3.63 -5.26
CA MET A 25 -13.08 3.20 -5.65
C MET A 25 -12.80 3.41 -7.13
N THR A 26 -13.76 3.15 -8.00
CA THR A 26 -13.63 3.41 -9.43
C THR A 26 -13.41 4.90 -9.70
N GLU A 27 -14.11 5.77 -8.97
CA GLU A 27 -13.90 7.22 -9.06
C GLU A 27 -12.51 7.63 -8.58
N LYS A 28 -12.04 7.13 -7.44
CA LYS A 28 -10.68 7.42 -6.97
C LYS A 28 -9.62 6.93 -7.95
N ILE A 29 -9.78 5.73 -8.52
CA ILE A 29 -8.86 5.18 -9.54
C ILE A 29 -8.82 6.10 -10.76
N ARG A 30 -9.99 6.55 -11.24
CA ARG A 30 -10.08 7.53 -12.34
C ARG A 30 -9.36 8.84 -12.02
N ASN A 31 -9.38 9.25 -10.75
CA ASN A 31 -8.71 10.46 -10.26
C ASN A 31 -7.24 10.22 -9.84
N GLY A 32 -6.63 9.11 -10.25
CA GLY A 32 -5.19 8.86 -10.10
C GLY A 32 -4.80 7.96 -8.92
N PHE A 33 -5.75 7.45 -8.13
CA PHE A 33 -5.43 6.46 -7.11
C PHE A 33 -4.87 5.19 -7.74
N GLY A 34 -3.65 4.83 -7.33
CA GLY A 34 -2.94 3.68 -7.88
C GLY A 34 -2.52 3.82 -9.34
N SER A 35 -2.32 5.04 -9.86
CA SER A 35 -1.93 5.27 -11.26
C SER A 35 -0.68 4.51 -11.73
N SER A 36 0.20 4.08 -10.82
CA SER A 36 1.41 3.32 -11.13
C SER A 36 1.19 1.80 -11.27
N PHE A 37 -0.02 1.28 -11.01
CA PHE A 37 -0.34 -0.15 -11.04
C PHE A 37 -1.83 -0.43 -11.33
N THR A 38 -2.20 -1.69 -11.57
CA THR A 38 -3.58 -2.04 -11.95
C THR A 38 -4.44 -2.36 -10.73
N LEU A 39 -5.52 -1.59 -10.54
CA LEU A 39 -6.53 -1.79 -9.49
C LEU A 39 -7.91 -2.20 -9.99
N GLN A 40 -8.15 -2.14 -11.31
CA GLN A 40 -9.42 -2.52 -11.93
C GLN A 40 -9.15 -3.42 -13.14
N GLY A 41 -9.86 -4.54 -13.20
CA GLY A 41 -9.82 -5.50 -14.30
C GLY A 41 -10.56 -4.99 -15.54
N LYS A 42 -10.36 -5.67 -16.68
CA LYS A 42 -11.05 -5.35 -17.94
C LYS A 42 -12.57 -5.54 -17.86
N ASP A 43 -13.02 -6.39 -16.94
CA ASP A 43 -14.43 -6.66 -16.62
C ASP A 43 -15.01 -5.63 -15.62
N GLY A 44 -14.22 -4.63 -15.21
CA GLY A 44 -14.61 -3.63 -14.21
C GLY A 44 -14.52 -4.10 -12.76
N GLY A 45 -14.15 -5.36 -12.51
CA GLY A 45 -13.94 -5.87 -11.16
C GLY A 45 -12.74 -5.21 -10.48
N LEU A 46 -12.85 -4.90 -9.19
CA LEU A 46 -11.72 -4.38 -8.41
C LEU A 46 -10.71 -5.49 -8.10
N LEU A 47 -9.42 -5.17 -8.20
CA LEU A 47 -8.29 -6.09 -8.05
C LEU A 47 -7.48 -5.85 -6.78
N GLY A 48 -6.60 -6.78 -6.46
CA GLY A 48 -5.66 -6.64 -5.34
C GLY A 48 -6.40 -6.52 -3.99
N PRO A 49 -5.99 -5.61 -3.09
CA PRO A 49 -6.65 -5.40 -1.80
C PRO A 49 -8.11 -4.95 -1.95
N LEU A 50 -8.44 -4.26 -3.04
CA LEU A 50 -9.81 -3.81 -3.27
C LEU A 50 -10.75 -4.99 -3.52
N SER A 51 -10.27 -6.10 -4.08
CA SER A 51 -11.11 -7.27 -4.34
C SER A 51 -11.59 -7.93 -3.05
N ILE A 52 -10.73 -8.04 -2.04
CA ILE A 52 -11.10 -8.61 -0.73
C ILE A 52 -11.96 -7.63 0.08
N MET A 53 -11.73 -6.32 -0.05
CA MET A 53 -12.55 -5.28 0.59
C MET A 53 -14.02 -5.32 0.15
N MET A 54 -14.30 -5.74 -1.10
CA MET A 54 -15.66 -5.93 -1.60
C MET A 54 -16.48 -6.98 -0.82
N TYR A 55 -15.85 -7.88 -0.06
CA TYR A 55 -16.54 -8.87 0.75
C TYR A 55 -16.98 -8.30 2.12
N THR A 56 -16.47 -7.13 2.51
CA THR A 56 -16.84 -6.41 3.74
C THR A 56 -16.90 -4.89 3.48
N PRO A 57 -17.80 -4.42 2.60
CA PRO A 57 -17.75 -3.05 2.07
C PRO A 57 -17.91 -1.96 3.13
N GLU A 58 -18.78 -2.17 4.13
CA GLU A 58 -18.98 -1.23 5.25
C GLU A 58 -17.67 -1.01 6.04
N TYR A 59 -17.02 -2.10 6.45
CA TYR A 59 -15.73 -2.03 7.16
C TYR A 59 -14.62 -1.44 6.28
N SER A 60 -14.61 -1.81 5.00
CA SER A 60 -13.60 -1.38 4.05
C SER A 60 -13.64 0.13 3.81
N LYS A 61 -14.82 0.75 3.83
CA LYS A 61 -14.96 2.22 3.77
C LYS A 61 -14.21 2.91 4.91
N HIS A 62 -14.34 2.40 6.13
CA HIS A 62 -13.62 2.94 7.29
C HIS A 62 -12.10 2.74 7.16
N THR A 63 -11.69 1.57 6.69
CA THR A 63 -10.26 1.27 6.44
C THR A 63 -9.67 2.21 5.39
N MET A 64 -10.37 2.46 4.29
CA MET A 64 -9.90 3.38 3.24
C MET A 64 -9.86 4.83 3.71
N ARG A 65 -10.79 5.24 4.58
CA ARG A 65 -10.74 6.55 5.21
C ARG A 65 -9.49 6.71 6.08
N LEU A 66 -9.24 5.77 6.98
CA LEU A 66 -8.04 5.79 7.82
C LEU A 66 -6.76 5.79 6.98
N ASN A 67 -6.69 4.94 5.95
CA ASN A 67 -5.57 4.91 5.01
C ASN A 67 -5.32 6.29 4.38
N ASN A 68 -6.39 6.95 3.90
CA ASN A 68 -6.27 8.28 3.32
C ASN A 68 -5.81 9.32 4.36
N GLU A 69 -6.35 9.29 5.58
CA GLU A 69 -5.97 10.24 6.63
C GLU A 69 -4.50 10.05 7.05
N VAL A 70 -4.03 8.81 7.20
CA VAL A 70 -2.63 8.50 7.55
C VAL A 70 -1.66 8.92 6.45
N LEU A 71 -1.97 8.60 5.18
CA LEU A 71 -1.09 8.92 4.04
C LEU A 71 -1.04 10.42 3.71
N ASN A 72 -1.95 11.23 4.28
CA ASN A 72 -1.97 12.68 4.11
C ASN A 72 -1.61 13.43 5.40
N LEU A 73 -0.95 12.78 6.37
CA LEU A 73 -0.45 13.46 7.56
C LEU A 73 0.56 14.55 7.14
N PRO A 74 0.37 15.83 7.54
CA PRO A 74 1.19 16.94 7.03
C PRO A 74 2.69 16.84 7.30
N ALA A 75 3.08 16.09 8.33
CA ALA A 75 4.48 15.92 8.73
C ALA A 75 5.20 14.78 8.00
N LEU A 76 4.48 13.96 7.20
CA LEU A 76 5.05 12.82 6.50
C LEU A 76 5.30 13.17 5.03
N GLU A 77 6.56 13.41 4.69
CA GLU A 77 6.99 13.60 3.31
C GLU A 77 6.81 12.30 2.50
N PRO A 78 6.64 12.38 1.17
CA PRO A 78 6.40 11.19 0.35
C PRO A 78 7.48 10.12 0.46
N ALA A 79 8.77 10.48 0.40
CA ALA A 79 9.87 9.52 0.50
C ALA A 79 9.92 8.87 1.89
N VAL A 80 9.74 9.66 2.95
CA VAL A 80 9.64 9.19 4.35
C VAL A 80 8.51 8.17 4.52
N THR A 81 7.36 8.45 3.92
CA THR A 81 6.19 7.56 3.94
C THR A 81 6.48 6.23 3.25
N GLU A 82 7.06 6.26 2.05
CA GLU A 82 7.39 5.04 1.30
C GLU A 82 8.44 4.19 2.03
N VAL A 83 9.44 4.81 2.67
CA VAL A 83 10.45 4.10 3.48
C VAL A 83 9.78 3.36 4.64
N ALA A 84 8.89 4.02 5.39
CA ALA A 84 8.18 3.40 6.50
C ALA A 84 7.29 2.23 6.04
N ILE A 85 6.60 2.37 4.91
CA ILE A 85 5.75 1.32 4.34
C ILE A 85 6.61 0.14 3.89
N LEU A 86 7.65 0.37 3.09
CA LEU A 86 8.49 -0.69 2.55
C LEU A 86 9.27 -1.44 3.64
N ALA A 87 9.78 -0.74 4.65
CA ALA A 87 10.46 -1.36 5.79
C ALA A 87 9.49 -2.24 6.60
N THR A 88 8.30 -1.73 6.87
CA THR A 88 7.26 -2.45 7.61
C THR A 88 6.79 -3.69 6.86
N GLN A 89 6.49 -3.54 5.56
CA GLN A 89 6.02 -4.66 4.74
C GLN A 89 7.12 -5.69 4.50
N GLY A 90 8.34 -5.25 4.22
CA GLY A 90 9.50 -6.15 4.04
C GLY A 90 9.72 -7.07 5.23
N HIS A 91 9.47 -6.60 6.45
CA HIS A 91 9.52 -7.45 7.64
C HIS A 91 8.45 -8.55 7.66
N TYR A 92 7.19 -8.22 7.32
CA TYR A 92 6.07 -9.18 7.40
C TYR A 92 5.95 -10.11 6.19
N THR A 93 6.37 -9.67 5.01
CA THR A 93 6.15 -10.41 3.75
C THR A 93 7.45 -10.81 3.03
N GLY A 94 8.62 -10.40 3.55
CA GLY A 94 9.93 -10.61 2.92
C GLY A 94 10.16 -9.69 1.71
N SER A 95 11.32 -9.77 1.06
CA SER A 95 11.79 -8.75 0.11
C SER A 95 11.00 -8.62 -1.20
N PHE A 96 10.20 -9.62 -1.58
CA PHE A 96 9.46 -9.65 -2.85
C PHE A 96 8.05 -10.26 -2.75
N GLY A 97 7.54 -10.43 -1.53
CA GLY A 97 6.22 -11.01 -1.30
C GLY A 97 5.13 -9.93 -1.17
N GLY A 98 4.09 -10.02 -1.99
CA GLY A 98 2.81 -9.35 -1.72
C GLY A 98 2.54 -8.07 -2.50
N PHE A 99 1.25 -7.73 -2.55
CA PHE A 99 0.74 -6.58 -3.31
C PHE A 99 1.35 -5.25 -2.85
N LEU A 100 1.51 -5.05 -1.54
CA LEU A 100 1.97 -3.76 -1.01
C LEU A 100 3.39 -3.43 -1.46
N ILE A 101 4.34 -4.37 -1.38
CA ILE A 101 5.71 -4.16 -1.90
C ILE A 101 5.66 -3.83 -3.40
N TYR A 102 4.96 -4.62 -4.20
CA TYR A 102 4.81 -4.35 -5.64
C TYR A 102 4.24 -2.95 -5.94
N SER A 103 3.16 -2.58 -5.26
CA SER A 103 2.46 -1.30 -5.50
C SER A 103 3.29 -0.10 -5.05
N HIS A 104 3.90 -0.17 -3.86
CA HIS A 104 4.67 0.92 -3.28
C HIS A 104 6.05 1.08 -3.92
N SER A 105 6.70 0.00 -4.37
CA SER A 105 7.91 0.14 -5.19
C SER A 105 7.63 0.88 -6.51
N ARG A 106 6.46 0.67 -7.12
CA ARG A 106 6.06 1.40 -8.33
C ARG A 106 5.71 2.86 -8.06
N ILE A 107 5.15 3.17 -6.89
CA ILE A 107 4.92 4.55 -6.46
C ILE A 107 6.27 5.25 -6.26
N ALA A 108 7.18 4.64 -5.50
CA ALA A 108 8.48 5.21 -5.20
C ALA A 108 9.32 5.46 -6.46
N VAL A 109 9.37 4.50 -7.39
CA VAL A 109 10.06 4.65 -8.68
C VAL A 109 9.37 5.71 -9.55
N GLY A 110 8.05 5.63 -9.70
CA GLY A 110 7.30 6.54 -10.57
C GLY A 110 7.33 8.01 -10.13
N LYS A 111 7.69 8.27 -8.87
CA LYS A 111 7.85 9.61 -8.29
C LYS A 111 9.31 9.96 -8.00
N GLU A 112 10.26 9.13 -8.43
CA GLU A 112 11.70 9.33 -8.20
C GLU A 112 12.06 9.53 -6.70
N LEU A 113 11.34 8.87 -5.81
CA LEU A 113 11.51 8.99 -4.36
C LEU A 113 12.64 8.11 -3.83
N LEU A 114 12.83 6.93 -4.43
CA LEU A 114 13.82 5.93 -4.01
C LEU A 114 14.36 5.20 -5.24
N THR A 115 15.64 4.83 -5.19
CA THR A 115 16.26 3.94 -6.18
C THR A 115 15.87 2.48 -5.93
N GLU A 116 16.02 1.64 -6.96
CA GLU A 116 15.78 0.19 -6.82
C GLU A 116 16.67 -0.45 -5.75
N GLU A 117 17.92 -0.03 -5.64
CA GLU A 117 18.86 -0.54 -4.65
C GLU A 117 18.47 -0.11 -3.23
N GLN A 118 18.01 1.13 -3.04
CA GLN A 118 17.49 1.58 -1.76
C GLN A 118 16.27 0.77 -1.35
N MET A 119 15.30 0.59 -2.24
CA MET A 119 14.11 -0.21 -1.96
C MET A 119 14.46 -1.66 -1.62
N ARG A 120 15.40 -2.28 -2.35
CA ARG A 120 15.86 -3.65 -2.12
C ARG A 120 16.45 -3.80 -0.71
N LYS A 121 17.31 -2.87 -0.29
CA LYS A 121 17.87 -2.85 1.07
C LYS A 121 16.78 -2.64 2.12
N ILE A 122 15.90 -1.66 1.92
CA ILE A 122 14.82 -1.33 2.86
C ILE A 122 13.92 -2.55 3.10
N THR A 123 13.49 -3.26 2.05
CA THR A 123 12.62 -4.44 2.19
C THR A 123 13.34 -5.66 2.77
N GLN A 124 14.68 -5.65 2.82
CA GLN A 124 15.51 -6.64 3.53
C GLN A 124 15.75 -6.26 4.99
N GLY A 125 15.30 -5.08 5.42
CA GLY A 125 15.58 -4.56 6.75
C GLY A 125 17.02 -4.07 6.90
N GLU A 126 17.69 -3.73 5.79
CA GLU A 126 19.00 -3.08 5.73
C GLU A 126 18.83 -1.58 5.45
N LYS A 127 19.50 -0.73 6.23
CA LYS A 127 19.45 0.72 6.03
C LYS A 127 20.37 1.12 4.87
N PRO A 128 19.87 1.74 3.78
CA PRO A 128 20.73 2.34 2.77
C PRO A 128 21.55 3.49 3.37
N ALA A 129 22.84 3.56 3.02
CA ALA A 129 23.77 4.55 3.56
C ALA A 129 23.56 5.97 3.02
N ASP A 130 22.83 6.08 1.91
CA ASP A 130 22.56 7.31 1.16
C ASP A 130 21.10 7.81 1.34
N LEU A 131 20.38 7.30 2.35
CA LEU A 131 19.10 7.90 2.74
C LEU A 131 19.32 9.30 3.33
N GLY A 132 18.37 10.19 3.06
CA GLY A 132 18.26 11.44 3.79
C GLY A 132 17.98 11.20 5.28
N GLU A 133 18.16 12.25 6.08
CA GLU A 133 18.04 12.16 7.54
C GLU A 133 16.65 11.68 7.98
N LYS A 134 15.59 12.24 7.39
CA LYS A 134 14.20 11.91 7.76
C LYS A 134 13.82 10.49 7.33
N GLU A 135 14.22 10.07 6.13
CA GLU A 135 14.07 8.70 5.65
C GLU A 135 14.79 7.72 6.57
N GLY A 136 16.02 8.06 6.97
CA GLY A 136 16.82 7.25 7.87
C GLY A 136 16.16 7.06 9.23
N VAL A 137 15.59 8.11 9.83
CA VAL A 137 14.84 8.04 11.10
C VAL A 137 13.57 7.20 10.94
N ALA A 138 12.83 7.38 9.85
CA ALA A 138 11.62 6.61 9.59
C ALA A 138 11.92 5.12 9.41
N PHE A 139 13.02 4.78 8.73
CA PHE A 139 13.50 3.40 8.62
C PHE A 139 13.78 2.79 10.00
N ASP A 140 14.58 3.47 10.83
CA ASP A 140 14.98 2.97 12.15
C ASP A 140 13.76 2.74 13.05
N LEU A 141 12.84 3.70 13.07
CA LEU A 141 11.60 3.60 13.85
C LEU A 141 10.70 2.46 13.34
N ALA A 142 10.50 2.35 12.02
CA ALA A 142 9.69 1.28 11.44
C ALA A 142 10.25 -0.10 11.80
N ILE A 143 11.57 -0.30 11.61
CA ILE A 143 12.25 -1.56 11.95
C ILE A 143 12.17 -1.86 13.46
N ARG A 144 12.28 -0.84 14.30
CA ARG A 144 12.14 -1.00 15.76
C ARG A 144 10.73 -1.46 16.13
N LEU A 145 9.69 -0.81 15.59
CA LEU A 145 8.30 -1.14 15.89
C LEU A 145 7.94 -2.56 15.45
N VAL A 146 8.30 -2.97 14.23
CA VAL A 146 7.97 -4.31 13.73
C VAL A 146 8.72 -5.44 14.44
N LYS A 147 9.90 -5.16 15.02
CA LYS A 147 10.65 -6.14 15.83
C LYS A 147 10.20 -6.21 17.30
N GLY A 148 9.04 -5.63 17.64
CA GLY A 148 8.51 -5.63 19.01
C GLY A 148 9.08 -4.52 19.90
N GLY A 149 9.40 -3.37 19.32
CA GLY A 149 9.94 -2.21 20.03
C GLY A 149 9.01 -1.69 21.14
N LYS A 150 9.61 -1.28 22.27
CA LYS A 150 8.96 -0.42 23.27
C LYS A 150 8.86 1.02 22.74
N PRO A 151 7.97 1.88 23.29
CA PRO A 151 7.92 3.30 22.95
C PRO A 151 9.31 3.96 23.05
N LEU A 152 9.56 4.98 22.22
CA LEU A 152 10.77 5.80 22.34
C LEU A 152 10.77 6.48 23.72
N GLU A 153 11.84 6.27 24.50
CA GLU A 153 12.13 7.02 25.72
C GLU A 153 12.80 8.35 25.39
#